data_AF-A0A0M0KAG6-F1
#
_entry.id   AF-A0A0M0KAG6-F1
#
_cell.length_a   1.000
_cell.length_b   1.000
_cell.length_c   1.000
_cell.angle_alpha   90.00
_cell.angle_beta   90.00
_cell.angle_gamma   90.00
#
_symmetry.space_group_name_H-M   'P 1'
#
loop_
_entity.id
_entity.type
_entity.pdbx_description
1 polymer ?
#
loop_
_entity_poly.entity_id
_entity_poly.type
_entity_poly.pdbx_seq_one_letter_code
_entity_poly.pdbx_strand_id
1 'polypeptide(L)'
;MPPRGSSSESLSSSAGSPGGGMLLKATIAPPPTFSGIPPPPPGDPPSWQSPRVPLHVGEAQLDRPAAAQCVLTGLHEKSAGTLYLTNLRMIWEPLQAPNDAKGANEAYAGLPAVLGLETPRLLSVPLYSIVSKKIYRSQAGVIFELLQKYNSRPALRVGLSESDCSRISASLTLHLKPPANPMEVRANVQRSYAVLHGSQLAPTVQREAHSNAFKGWTSTYDASADYQRMGLLNPLSHWRVSEQNADYQLCGTYPAKLVVPRSVKDDDLHKAAQFRSGRRVPVLCWKDPFGVASISRSSQPCVGVSKMRSPQDEALLQAIADTNPFNERLQIIDCRPRVNAELNAAKGKGYEHQAQYINTKLSFMSIENIHVMRASLKTFLKLLEPKTLNASKTGELYKEEDSFLSDLDKSGWMGHILKIIRTTATVVKMISVDRASVLVHCS
;
A
#
# COMPACT_ATOMS: atom_id res chain seq x y z
N MET A 1 33.16 58.91 31.18
CA MET A 1 33.89 58.26 30.06
C MET A 1 32.92 57.37 29.31
N PRO A 2 32.43 57.75 28.11
CA PRO A 2 31.56 56.94 27.27
C PRO A 2 32.35 56.35 26.08
N PRO A 3 31.76 55.51 25.20
CA PRO A 3 30.91 56.03 24.11
C PRO A 3 29.53 55.34 24.05
N ARG A 4 28.41 56.06 23.86
CA ARG A 4 27.86 56.72 22.64
C ARG A 4 27.35 55.70 21.60
N GLY A 5 26.15 55.74 21.03
CA GLY A 5 25.05 56.72 20.94
C GLY A 5 24.26 56.39 19.63
N SER A 6 22.94 56.15 19.68
CA SER A 6 21.85 57.07 19.28
C SER A 6 21.91 57.53 17.79
N SER A 7 21.07 57.04 16.87
CA SER A 7 19.62 57.27 16.61
C SER A 7 19.31 58.45 15.66
N SER A 8 18.15 58.33 14.97
CA SER A 8 17.35 59.32 14.21
C SER A 8 17.84 59.66 12.78
N GLU A 9 17.12 59.27 11.71
CA GLU A 9 15.87 59.80 11.11
C GLU A 9 16.11 60.91 10.07
N SER A 10 15.59 60.72 8.85
CA SER A 10 14.55 61.58 8.23
C SER A 10 14.57 61.50 6.69
N LEU A 11 13.36 61.55 6.13
CA LEU A 11 13.00 61.58 4.70
C LEU A 11 13.19 62.99 4.11
N SER A 12 13.60 63.09 2.84
CA SER A 12 13.09 64.13 1.93
C SER A 12 13.30 63.79 0.45
N SER A 13 12.35 64.24 -0.36
CA SER A 13 12.21 64.12 -1.80
C SER A 13 12.83 65.30 -2.56
N SER A 14 13.40 65.09 -3.74
CA SER A 14 13.33 66.06 -4.86
C SER A 14 13.71 65.43 -6.20
N ALA A 15 13.01 65.90 -7.24
CA ALA A 15 13.12 65.46 -8.63
C ALA A 15 14.25 66.20 -9.37
N GLY A 16 14.88 65.51 -10.33
CA GLY A 16 15.80 66.10 -11.29
C GLY A 16 16.31 65.07 -12.30
N SER A 17 15.93 65.22 -13.57
CA SER A 17 16.59 64.68 -14.76
C SER A 17 16.95 65.89 -15.63
N PRO A 18 18.02 65.87 -16.47
CA PRO A 18 18.43 64.73 -17.29
C PRO A 18 19.95 64.50 -17.48
N GLY A 19 20.32 63.30 -17.93
CA GLY A 19 21.50 63.09 -18.78
C GLY A 19 22.61 62.18 -18.24
N GLY A 20 22.68 60.96 -18.78
CA GLY A 20 23.94 60.25 -19.02
C GLY A 20 24.39 59.21 -17.99
N GLY A 21 24.30 57.92 -18.33
CA GLY A 21 25.13 56.87 -17.73
C GLY A 21 24.44 55.53 -17.43
N MET A 22 24.49 54.60 -18.38
CA MET A 22 24.44 53.13 -18.24
C MET A 22 23.69 52.52 -17.03
N LEU A 23 22.45 52.09 -17.25
CA LEU A 23 21.72 51.13 -16.41
C LEU A 23 22.11 49.68 -16.78
N LEU A 24 22.81 48.98 -15.88
CA LEU A 24 22.87 47.52 -15.85
C LEU A 24 21.52 46.97 -15.34
N LYS A 25 20.58 46.73 -16.27
CA LYS A 25 19.43 45.87 -16.02
C LYS A 25 19.91 44.42 -15.96
N ALA A 26 20.00 43.84 -14.77
CA ALA A 26 19.92 42.39 -14.61
C ALA A 26 18.46 41.97 -14.78
N THR A 27 17.98 41.99 -16.03
CA THR A 27 16.75 41.29 -16.42
C THR A 27 17.01 39.80 -16.30
N ILE A 28 16.41 39.18 -15.29
CA ILE A 28 16.26 37.73 -15.23
C ILE A 28 15.44 37.34 -16.45
N ALA A 29 16.08 36.69 -17.42
CA ALA A 29 15.39 36.11 -18.56
C ALA A 29 14.36 35.09 -18.05
N PRO A 30 13.13 35.07 -18.59
CA PRO A 30 12.23 33.96 -18.33
C PRO A 30 12.90 32.67 -18.83
N PRO A 31 12.65 31.52 -18.17
CA PRO A 31 13.17 30.25 -18.63
C PRO A 31 12.72 30.02 -20.09
N PRO A 32 13.56 29.38 -20.93
CA PRO A 32 13.19 29.12 -22.31
C PRO A 32 11.86 28.36 -22.32
N THR A 33 10.92 28.82 -23.13
CA THR A 33 9.73 28.06 -23.49
C THR A 33 10.22 26.73 -24.07
N PHE A 34 9.93 25.63 -23.37
CA PHE A 34 10.06 24.31 -23.96
C PHE A 34 9.12 24.28 -25.16
N SER A 35 9.67 24.36 -26.37
CA SER A 35 9.00 23.94 -27.58
C SER A 35 8.83 22.44 -27.49
N GLY A 36 7.74 22.02 -26.88
CA GLY A 36 7.23 20.67 -27.04
C GLY A 36 7.12 20.36 -28.53
N ILE A 37 7.47 19.13 -28.89
CA ILE A 37 7.04 18.50 -30.13
C ILE A 37 5.56 18.87 -30.32
N PRO A 38 5.15 19.45 -31.47
CA PRO A 38 3.75 19.81 -31.66
C PRO A 38 2.88 18.56 -31.48
N PRO A 39 1.68 18.68 -30.87
CA PRO A 39 0.75 17.57 -30.89
C PRO A 39 0.56 17.13 -32.35
N PRO A 40 0.45 15.82 -32.62
CA PRO A 40 0.12 15.38 -33.98
C PRO A 40 -1.11 16.15 -34.46
N PRO A 41 -1.20 16.51 -35.75
CA PRO A 41 -2.39 17.16 -36.28
C PRO A 41 -3.63 16.34 -35.87
N PRO A 42 -4.78 16.97 -35.60
CA PRO A 42 -6.00 16.25 -35.29
C PRO A 42 -6.37 15.40 -36.51
N GLY A 43 -5.94 14.15 -36.44
CA GLY A 43 -6.12 13.09 -37.40
C GLY A 43 -6.01 11.82 -36.58
N ASP A 44 -6.86 10.85 -36.87
CA ASP A 44 -6.89 9.60 -36.15
C ASP A 44 -5.47 9.04 -36.01
N PRO A 45 -5.04 8.61 -34.80
CA PRO A 45 -3.72 8.02 -34.64
C PRO A 45 -3.57 6.91 -35.69
N PRO A 46 -2.39 6.74 -36.31
CA PRO A 46 -2.19 5.64 -37.25
C PRO A 46 -2.61 4.38 -36.51
N SER A 47 -3.68 3.72 -36.97
CA SER A 47 -4.34 2.66 -36.22
C SER A 47 -3.35 1.51 -36.11
N TRP A 48 -2.58 1.50 -35.03
CA TRP A 48 -1.68 0.41 -34.72
C TRP A 48 -2.51 -0.86 -34.63
N GLN A 49 -1.93 -1.97 -35.05
CA GLN A 49 -2.59 -3.26 -34.90
C GLN A 49 -2.96 -3.45 -33.43
N SER A 50 -4.25 -3.63 -33.18
CA SER A 50 -4.75 -3.91 -31.84
C SER A 50 -4.42 -5.35 -31.44
N PRO A 51 -4.17 -5.64 -30.15
CA PRO A 51 -4.06 -7.01 -29.69
C PRO A 51 -5.33 -7.79 -30.01
N ARG A 52 -5.21 -9.10 -30.20
CA ARG A 52 -6.37 -9.99 -30.33
C ARG A 52 -7.19 -10.03 -29.04
N VAL A 53 -6.55 -9.83 -27.88
CA VAL A 53 -7.28 -9.67 -26.62
C VAL A 53 -8.02 -8.34 -26.59
N PRO A 54 -9.33 -8.35 -26.27
CA PRO A 54 -10.09 -7.14 -26.09
C PRO A 54 -9.46 -6.23 -25.05
N LEU A 55 -9.32 -4.96 -25.41
CA LEU A 55 -8.95 -3.90 -24.48
C LEU A 55 -10.14 -3.61 -23.57
N HIS A 56 -9.87 -3.38 -22.28
CA HIS A 56 -10.89 -2.91 -21.35
C HIS A 56 -11.36 -1.51 -21.74
N VAL A 57 -12.55 -1.12 -21.30
CA VAL A 57 -13.06 0.25 -21.54
C VAL A 57 -12.10 1.28 -20.94
N GLY A 58 -11.62 2.23 -21.75
CA GLY A 58 -10.63 3.23 -21.32
C GLY A 58 -9.17 2.70 -21.28
N GLU A 59 -8.95 1.43 -21.63
CA GLU A 59 -7.61 0.90 -21.89
C GLU A 59 -7.16 1.34 -23.29
N ALA A 60 -5.99 1.95 -23.37
CA ALA A 60 -5.42 2.45 -24.62
C ALA A 60 -3.99 1.98 -24.80
N GLN A 61 -3.61 1.67 -26.04
CA GLN A 61 -2.22 1.40 -26.39
C GLN A 61 -1.38 2.67 -26.17
N LEU A 62 -0.29 2.53 -25.43
CA LEU A 62 0.65 3.63 -25.18
C LEU A 62 1.78 3.68 -26.21
N ASP A 63 1.93 2.60 -26.97
CA ASP A 63 3.11 2.41 -27.80
C ASP A 63 2.82 1.46 -28.96
N ARG A 64 3.55 1.60 -30.07
CA ARG A 64 3.37 0.73 -31.23
C ARG A 64 3.74 -0.73 -30.87
N PRO A 65 3.08 -1.74 -31.45
CA PRO A 65 3.42 -3.14 -31.21
C PRO A 65 4.88 -3.46 -31.52
N ALA A 66 5.49 -4.37 -30.76
CA ALA A 66 6.87 -4.81 -30.96
C ALA A 66 6.92 -6.31 -31.27
N ALA A 67 7.62 -6.70 -32.34
CA ALA A 67 7.94 -8.10 -32.58
C ALA A 67 8.90 -8.60 -31.49
N ALA A 68 8.59 -9.74 -30.88
CA ALA A 68 9.31 -10.25 -29.72
C ALA A 68 9.44 -11.78 -29.77
N GLN A 69 10.52 -12.31 -29.21
CA GLN A 69 10.62 -13.72 -28.87
C GLN A 69 10.48 -13.88 -27.35
N CYS A 70 9.36 -14.41 -26.88
CA CYS A 70 9.12 -14.64 -25.46
C CYS A 70 9.74 -15.97 -25.02
N VAL A 71 10.40 -15.96 -23.86
CA VAL A 71 10.80 -17.16 -23.13
C VAL A 71 9.80 -17.36 -22.00
N LEU A 72 8.96 -18.39 -22.11
CA LEU A 72 7.99 -18.69 -21.06
C LEU A 72 8.73 -19.14 -19.79
N THR A 73 8.59 -18.36 -18.73
CA THR A 73 9.30 -18.57 -17.47
C THR A 73 8.82 -19.87 -16.81
N GLY A 74 9.69 -20.88 -16.78
CA GLY A 74 9.42 -22.21 -16.22
C GLY A 74 9.35 -23.34 -17.24
N LEU A 75 9.21 -23.05 -18.55
CA LEU A 75 9.18 -24.07 -19.61
C LEU A 75 10.39 -24.01 -20.54
N HIS A 76 11.20 -22.93 -20.51
CA HIS A 76 12.35 -22.71 -21.40
C HIS A 76 12.03 -22.69 -22.91
N GLU A 77 10.76 -22.77 -23.30
CA GLU A 77 10.30 -22.67 -24.67
C GLU A 77 10.35 -21.22 -25.17
N LYS A 78 10.82 -21.05 -26.41
CA LYS A 78 10.85 -19.78 -27.13
C LYS A 78 9.64 -19.71 -28.06
N SER A 79 8.89 -18.63 -28.00
CA SER A 79 7.76 -18.39 -28.90
C SER A 79 7.84 -16.99 -29.50
N ALA A 80 7.80 -16.91 -30.84
CA ALA A 80 7.73 -15.64 -31.55
C ALA A 80 6.31 -15.06 -31.45
N GLY A 81 6.22 -13.75 -31.32
CA GLY A 81 4.94 -13.07 -31.16
C GLY A 81 5.06 -11.56 -31.16
N THR A 82 3.98 -10.91 -30.73
CA THR A 82 3.85 -9.47 -30.65
C THR A 82 3.65 -9.05 -29.21
N LEU A 83 4.35 -8.00 -28.81
CA LEU A 83 4.25 -7.38 -27.50
C LEU A 83 3.54 -6.03 -27.61
N TYR A 84 2.56 -5.82 -26.74
CA TYR A 84 1.75 -4.60 -26.65
C TYR A 84 1.89 -3.98 -25.27
N LEU A 85 1.98 -2.66 -25.21
CA LEU A 85 1.98 -1.89 -23.98
C LEU A 85 0.74 -0.99 -23.94
N THR A 86 -0.09 -1.15 -22.92
CA THR A 86 -1.26 -0.30 -22.67
C THR A 86 -1.07 0.53 -21.41
N ASN A 87 -2.01 1.44 -21.13
CA ASN A 87 -2.07 2.19 -19.88
C ASN A 87 -2.48 1.33 -18.65
N LEU A 88 -2.73 0.03 -18.84
CA LEU A 88 -3.15 -0.90 -17.79
C LEU A 88 -2.20 -2.09 -17.61
N ARG A 89 -1.71 -2.67 -18.70
CA ARG A 89 -0.95 -3.93 -18.70
C ARG A 89 -0.02 -4.05 -19.90
N MET A 90 0.89 -5.01 -19.81
CA MET A 90 1.68 -5.48 -20.94
C MET A 90 1.10 -6.81 -21.43
N ILE A 91 0.93 -6.94 -22.73
CA ILE A 91 0.29 -8.10 -23.36
C ILE A 91 1.28 -8.73 -24.32
N TRP A 92 1.56 -10.03 -24.15
CA TRP A 92 2.30 -10.82 -25.13
C TRP A 92 1.34 -11.79 -25.85
N GLU A 93 1.37 -11.77 -27.17
CA GLU A 93 0.57 -12.62 -28.03
C GLU A 93 1.47 -13.42 -29.01
N PRO A 94 1.37 -14.75 -29.08
CA PRO A 94 2.16 -15.55 -30.02
C PRO A 94 1.72 -15.36 -31.48
N LEU A 95 2.66 -15.49 -32.44
CA LEU A 95 2.43 -15.28 -33.87
C LEU A 95 1.50 -16.34 -34.48
N GLN A 96 1.61 -17.60 -34.04
CA GLN A 96 0.71 -18.70 -34.38
C GLN A 96 -0.04 -19.12 -33.11
N ALA A 97 -1.38 -19.22 -33.17
CA ALA A 97 -2.08 -20.08 -32.22
C ALA A 97 -1.62 -21.52 -32.53
N PRO A 98 -1.19 -22.33 -31.55
CA PRO A 98 -1.02 -23.75 -31.79
C PRO A 98 -2.37 -24.29 -32.25
N ASN A 99 -2.40 -24.81 -33.48
CA ASN A 99 -3.42 -25.75 -33.88
C ASN A 99 -3.34 -26.92 -32.89
N ASP A 100 -4.21 -26.95 -31.87
CA ASP A 100 -4.62 -28.17 -31.17
C ASP A 100 -5.72 -27.86 -30.14
N ALA A 101 -6.93 -27.60 -30.64
CA ALA A 101 -8.14 -27.73 -29.84
C ALA A 101 -8.55 -29.21 -29.60
N LYS A 102 -7.77 -30.19 -30.10
CA LYS A 102 -8.09 -31.62 -29.99
C LYS A 102 -7.05 -32.49 -29.26
N GLY A 103 -5.77 -32.13 -29.24
CA GLY A 103 -4.72 -32.94 -28.59
C GLY A 103 -4.45 -32.63 -27.10
N ALA A 104 -4.81 -31.44 -26.62
CA ALA A 104 -4.50 -31.02 -25.24
C ALA A 104 -5.46 -31.59 -24.17
N ASN A 105 -6.62 -32.13 -24.58
CA ASN A 105 -7.66 -32.59 -23.66
C ASN A 105 -7.45 -34.00 -23.10
N GLU A 106 -6.57 -34.84 -23.67
CA GLU A 106 -6.45 -36.24 -23.23
C GLU A 106 -5.32 -36.47 -22.22
N ALA A 107 -4.25 -35.67 -22.22
CA ALA A 107 -3.13 -35.84 -21.29
C ALA A 107 -3.35 -35.19 -19.90
N TYR A 108 -4.37 -34.33 -19.75
CA TYR A 108 -4.59 -33.51 -18.55
C TYR A 108 -6.01 -33.64 -17.96
N ALA A 109 -6.83 -34.58 -18.46
CA ALA A 109 -8.23 -34.79 -18.04
C ALA A 109 -8.46 -35.19 -16.56
N GLY A 110 -7.42 -35.15 -15.71
CA GLY A 110 -7.50 -35.52 -14.30
C GLY A 110 -6.66 -34.67 -13.34
N LEU A 111 -6.01 -33.59 -13.80
CA LEU A 111 -5.21 -32.73 -12.92
C LEU A 111 -6.07 -31.58 -12.37
N PRO A 112 -6.03 -31.30 -11.05
CA PRO A 112 -6.78 -30.19 -10.48
C PRO A 112 -6.32 -28.86 -11.11
N ALA A 113 -7.27 -27.99 -11.47
CA ALA A 113 -7.07 -26.67 -12.06
C ALA A 113 -6.34 -25.64 -11.15
N VAL A 114 -5.55 -26.11 -10.18
CA VAL A 114 -4.78 -25.32 -9.24
C VAL A 114 -3.35 -25.29 -9.73
N LEU A 115 -3.09 -24.41 -10.71
CA LEU A 115 -1.80 -23.83 -11.14
C LEU A 115 -2.01 -23.45 -12.61
N GLY A 116 -2.57 -22.26 -12.86
CA GLY A 116 -3.06 -21.77 -14.16
C GLY A 116 -2.04 -21.80 -15.30
N LEU A 117 -1.79 -22.99 -15.82
CA LEU A 117 -0.78 -23.30 -16.82
C LEU A 117 -1.41 -24.13 -17.95
N GLU A 118 -2.64 -23.83 -18.34
CA GLU A 118 -3.29 -24.47 -19.50
C GLU A 118 -3.69 -23.43 -20.56
N THR A 119 -3.51 -23.83 -21.82
CA THR A 119 -3.76 -23.14 -23.10
C THR A 119 -2.66 -22.22 -23.64
N PRO A 120 -2.51 -22.07 -24.97
CA PRO A 120 -1.37 -21.41 -25.61
C PRO A 120 -1.24 -19.95 -25.17
N ARG A 121 -0.21 -19.69 -24.35
CA ARG A 121 -0.33 -18.75 -23.24
C ARG A 121 -0.21 -17.29 -23.64
N LEU A 122 -1.32 -16.67 -24.04
CA LEU A 122 -1.41 -15.22 -23.94
C LEU A 122 -0.99 -14.76 -22.54
N LEU A 123 0.01 -13.88 -22.46
CA LEU A 123 0.47 -13.36 -21.18
C LEU A 123 -0.02 -11.93 -21.00
N SER A 124 -0.69 -11.69 -19.88
CA SER A 124 -1.12 -10.36 -19.48
C SER A 124 -0.48 -10.00 -18.15
N VAL A 125 0.37 -8.98 -18.13
CA VAL A 125 1.09 -8.51 -16.93
C VAL A 125 0.58 -7.12 -16.55
N PRO A 126 -0.23 -6.98 -15.49
CA PRO A 126 -0.73 -5.68 -15.05
C PRO A 126 0.42 -4.74 -14.69
N LEU A 127 0.38 -3.49 -15.17
CA LEU A 127 1.47 -2.54 -14.94
C LEU A 127 1.69 -2.31 -13.44
N TYR A 128 0.64 -2.23 -12.62
CA TYR A 128 0.75 -2.03 -11.16
C TYR A 128 1.54 -3.14 -10.45
N SER A 129 1.62 -4.33 -11.05
CA SER A 129 2.34 -5.46 -10.49
C SER A 129 3.85 -5.40 -10.77
N ILE A 130 4.26 -4.65 -11.80
CA ILE A 130 5.65 -4.52 -12.23
C ILE A 130 6.37 -3.53 -11.30
N VAL A 131 7.49 -3.95 -10.73
CA VAL A 131 8.31 -3.12 -9.83
C VAL A 131 9.67 -2.78 -10.39
N SER A 132 10.12 -3.53 -11.39
CA SER A 132 11.42 -3.32 -12.00
C SER A 132 11.47 -3.96 -13.39
N LYS A 133 12.43 -3.50 -14.19
CA LYS A 133 12.79 -4.09 -15.48
C LYS A 133 14.29 -4.35 -15.50
N LYS A 134 14.72 -5.40 -16.18
CA LYS A 134 16.14 -5.68 -16.45
C LYS A 134 16.37 -5.79 -17.95
N ILE A 135 17.50 -5.27 -18.40
CA ILE A 135 17.87 -5.26 -19.82
C ILE A 135 19.26 -5.85 -19.92
N TYR A 136 19.40 -6.91 -20.71
CA TYR A 136 20.67 -7.58 -20.97
C TYR A 136 20.99 -7.42 -22.46
N ARG A 137 22.19 -6.94 -22.77
CA ARG A 137 22.65 -6.72 -24.14
C ARG A 137 23.74 -7.72 -24.48
N SER A 138 23.66 -8.29 -25.68
CA SER A 138 24.65 -9.22 -26.21
C SER A 138 24.78 -9.02 -27.72
N GLN A 139 25.81 -9.61 -28.32
CA GLN A 139 25.96 -9.65 -29.78
C GLN A 139 24.77 -10.35 -30.48
N ALA A 140 24.07 -11.24 -29.77
CA ALA A 140 22.91 -11.98 -30.28
C ALA A 140 21.57 -11.24 -30.11
N GLY A 141 21.56 -10.03 -29.54
CA GLY A 141 20.36 -9.21 -29.35
C GLY A 141 20.14 -8.73 -27.91
N VAL A 142 18.94 -8.17 -27.66
CA VAL A 142 18.55 -7.56 -26.39
C VAL A 142 17.51 -8.43 -25.69
N ILE A 143 17.76 -8.78 -24.43
CA ILE A 143 16.80 -9.46 -23.57
C ILE A 143 16.22 -8.42 -22.60
N PHE A 144 14.90 -8.33 -22.58
CA PHE A 144 14.13 -7.47 -21.71
C PHE A 144 13.30 -8.32 -20.75
N GLU A 145 13.43 -8.05 -19.45
CA GLU A 145 12.70 -8.73 -18.38
C GLU A 145 11.84 -7.77 -17.58
N LEU A 146 10.61 -8.18 -17.29
CA LEU A 146 9.76 -7.55 -16.30
C LEU A 146 9.74 -8.33 -15.00
N LEU A 147 9.89 -7.62 -13.89
CA LEU A 147 9.88 -8.19 -12.56
C LEU A 147 8.63 -7.71 -11.81
N GLN A 148 7.86 -8.68 -11.33
CA GLN A 148 6.69 -8.41 -10.50
C GLN A 148 7.07 -8.30 -9.02
N LYS A 149 6.28 -7.51 -8.28
CA LYS A 149 6.38 -7.47 -6.82
C LYS A 149 6.09 -8.86 -6.26
N TYR A 150 6.95 -9.32 -5.36
CA TYR A 150 6.80 -10.60 -4.67
C TYR A 150 6.84 -11.85 -5.57
N ASN A 151 7.36 -11.74 -6.78
CA ASN A 151 7.58 -12.88 -7.66
C ASN A 151 9.07 -13.22 -7.72
N SER A 152 9.41 -14.51 -7.65
CA SER A 152 10.79 -15.00 -7.73
C SER A 152 11.29 -15.12 -9.17
N ARG A 153 10.35 -15.17 -10.14
CA ARG A 153 10.65 -15.24 -11.57
C ARG A 153 10.24 -13.95 -12.28
N PRO A 154 10.88 -13.61 -13.42
CA PRO A 154 10.36 -12.58 -14.28
C PRO A 154 8.92 -12.92 -14.70
N ALA A 155 8.04 -11.93 -14.63
CA ALA A 155 6.69 -12.04 -15.14
C ALA A 155 6.72 -12.23 -16.66
N LEU A 156 7.65 -11.54 -17.33
CA LEU A 156 7.91 -11.68 -18.76
C LEU A 156 9.41 -11.59 -19.01
N ARG A 157 9.93 -12.46 -19.90
CA ARG A 157 11.28 -12.37 -20.48
C ARG A 157 11.15 -12.45 -21.99
N VAL A 158 11.54 -11.40 -22.70
CA VAL A 158 11.42 -11.29 -24.16
C VAL A 158 12.72 -10.84 -24.81
N GLY A 159 13.04 -11.39 -25.96
CA GLY A 159 14.02 -10.84 -26.90
C GLY A 159 13.38 -9.75 -27.75
N LEU A 160 14.04 -8.59 -27.86
CA LEU A 160 13.58 -7.41 -28.61
C LEU A 160 14.71 -6.83 -29.47
N SER A 161 14.32 -6.01 -30.46
CA SER A 161 15.26 -5.11 -31.15
C SER A 161 15.74 -4.00 -30.19
N GLU A 162 16.90 -3.40 -30.43
CA GLU A 162 17.41 -2.30 -29.59
C GLU A 162 16.47 -1.07 -29.63
N SER A 163 15.86 -0.79 -30.78
CA SER A 163 14.94 0.33 -30.95
C SER A 163 13.63 0.11 -30.17
N ASP A 164 13.05 -1.09 -30.25
CA ASP A 164 11.81 -1.41 -29.52
C ASP A 164 12.06 -1.55 -28.02
N CYS A 165 13.20 -2.12 -27.62
CA CYS A 165 13.60 -2.16 -26.22
C CYS A 165 13.76 -0.75 -25.64
N SER A 166 14.43 0.16 -26.34
CA SER A 166 14.63 1.54 -25.89
C SER A 166 13.31 2.28 -25.72
N ARG A 167 12.40 2.11 -26.68
CA ARG A 167 11.07 2.72 -26.71
C ARG A 167 10.16 2.21 -25.58
N ILE A 168 9.97 0.88 -25.48
CA ILE A 168 9.17 0.26 -24.41
C ILE A 168 9.75 0.59 -23.04
N SER A 169 11.09 0.56 -22.92
CA SER A 169 11.78 0.94 -21.70
C SER A 169 11.44 2.38 -21.32
N ALA A 170 11.55 3.35 -22.24
CA ALA A 170 11.22 4.75 -21.96
C ALA A 170 9.78 4.91 -21.46
N SER A 171 8.81 4.27 -22.11
CA SER A 171 7.39 4.27 -21.72
C SER A 171 7.17 3.73 -20.30
N LEU A 172 7.88 2.67 -19.91
CA LEU A 172 7.79 2.10 -18.56
C LEU A 172 8.55 2.89 -17.49
N THR A 173 9.54 3.71 -17.84
CA THR A 173 10.36 4.44 -16.87
C THR A 173 9.51 5.37 -16.00
N LEU A 174 8.52 6.05 -16.58
CA LEU A 174 7.63 6.94 -15.83
C LEU A 174 6.78 6.16 -14.81
N HIS A 175 6.29 4.98 -15.20
CA HIS A 175 5.49 4.11 -14.33
C HIS A 175 6.32 3.50 -13.18
N LEU A 176 7.58 3.17 -13.45
CA LEU A 176 8.48 2.56 -12.48
C LEU A 176 9.18 3.57 -11.57
N LYS A 177 9.08 4.87 -11.85
CA LYS A 177 9.70 5.92 -11.04
C LYS A 177 8.98 6.01 -9.68
N PRO A 178 9.65 5.73 -8.55
CA PRO A 178 9.07 5.95 -7.24
C PRO A 178 8.76 7.45 -7.06
N PRO A 179 7.58 7.80 -6.52
CA PRO A 179 7.24 9.19 -6.27
C PRO A 179 8.17 9.76 -5.18
N ALA A 180 8.74 10.93 -5.42
CA ALA A 180 9.69 11.57 -4.51
C ALA A 180 8.99 12.33 -3.35
N ASN A 181 7.73 12.71 -3.54
CA ASN A 181 6.97 13.51 -2.59
C ASN A 181 5.46 13.24 -2.71
N PRO A 182 4.63 13.70 -1.74
CA PRO A 182 3.18 13.48 -1.78
C PRO A 182 2.47 14.05 -3.01
N MET A 183 2.98 15.13 -3.62
CA MET A 183 2.40 15.69 -4.84
C MET A 183 2.59 14.76 -6.03
N GLU A 184 3.75 14.13 -6.16
CA GLU A 184 4.00 13.10 -7.17
C GLU A 184 3.15 11.84 -6.92
N VAL A 185 2.93 11.45 -5.65
CA VAL A 185 1.99 10.35 -5.33
C VAL A 185 0.60 10.68 -5.87
N ARG A 186 0.10 11.89 -5.59
CA ARG A 186 -1.21 12.35 -6.07
C ARG A 186 -1.29 12.37 -7.59
N ALA A 187 -0.27 12.91 -8.26
CA ALA A 187 -0.20 12.93 -9.72
C ALA A 187 -0.16 11.51 -10.32
N ASN A 188 0.53 10.57 -9.69
CA ASN A 188 0.54 9.16 -10.12
C ASN A 188 -0.83 8.51 -9.95
N VAL A 189 -1.51 8.74 -8.82
CA VAL A 189 -2.87 8.24 -8.58
C VAL A 189 -3.86 8.81 -9.60
N GLN A 190 -3.81 10.12 -9.86
CA GLN A 190 -4.69 10.79 -10.84
C GLN A 190 -4.53 10.25 -12.27
N ARG A 191 -3.33 9.76 -12.62
CA ARG A 191 -3.04 9.13 -13.91
C ARG A 191 -3.27 7.62 -13.93
N SER A 192 -3.63 7.02 -12.80
CA SER A 192 -3.87 5.58 -12.75
C SER A 192 -5.10 5.20 -13.58
N TYR A 193 -5.06 4.00 -14.17
CA TYR A 193 -6.19 3.45 -14.91
C TYR A 193 -7.49 3.53 -14.09
N ALA A 194 -7.45 3.20 -12.79
CA ALA A 194 -8.62 3.23 -11.91
C ALA A 194 -9.27 4.62 -11.82
N VAL A 195 -8.47 5.70 -11.74
CA VAL A 195 -9.01 7.07 -11.64
C VAL A 195 -9.48 7.58 -12.99
N LEU A 196 -8.70 7.37 -14.06
CA LEU A 196 -9.07 7.81 -15.40
C LEU A 196 -10.36 7.11 -15.86
N HIS A 197 -10.42 5.78 -15.70
CA HIS A 197 -11.58 4.99 -16.05
C HIS A 197 -12.78 5.29 -15.14
N GLY A 198 -12.57 5.38 -13.83
CA GLY A 198 -13.64 5.75 -12.89
C GLY A 198 -14.27 7.10 -13.21
N SER A 199 -13.48 8.08 -13.63
CA SER A 199 -13.96 9.41 -14.03
C SER A 199 -14.81 9.36 -15.31
N GLN A 200 -14.48 8.48 -16.25
CA GLN A 200 -15.25 8.29 -17.48
C GLN A 200 -16.57 7.56 -17.24
N LEU A 201 -16.63 6.66 -16.24
CA LEU A 201 -17.85 5.96 -15.88
C LEU A 201 -18.82 6.83 -15.05
N ALA A 202 -18.33 7.83 -14.32
CA ALA A 202 -19.14 8.63 -13.41
C ALA A 202 -20.38 9.30 -14.05
N PRO A 203 -20.31 9.89 -15.26
CA PRO A 203 -21.47 10.51 -15.91
C PRO A 203 -22.52 9.50 -16.40
N THR A 204 -22.09 8.31 -16.81
CA THR A 204 -22.96 7.27 -17.39
C THR A 204 -23.67 6.47 -16.29
N VAL A 205 -23.01 6.28 -15.14
CA VAL A 205 -23.50 5.46 -14.04
C VAL A 205 -24.59 6.15 -13.19
N GLN A 206 -24.72 7.48 -13.25
CA GLN A 206 -25.90 8.15 -12.67
C GLN A 206 -27.21 7.78 -13.39
N ARG A 207 -27.15 7.22 -14.62
CA ARG A 207 -28.34 6.84 -15.41
C ARG A 207 -28.70 5.36 -15.29
N GLU A 208 -27.72 4.49 -15.04
CA GLU A 208 -27.97 3.08 -14.77
C GLU A 208 -27.76 2.82 -13.28
N ALA A 209 -28.84 2.91 -12.51
CA ALA A 209 -28.88 2.25 -11.22
C ALA A 209 -28.44 0.80 -11.43
N HIS A 210 -27.41 0.35 -10.70
CA HIS A 210 -26.96 -1.05 -10.60
C HIS A 210 -25.78 -1.56 -11.46
N SER A 211 -24.86 -0.73 -11.97
CA SER A 211 -23.56 -1.29 -12.39
C SER A 211 -22.83 -1.90 -11.16
N ASN A 212 -22.33 -3.14 -11.28
CA ASN A 212 -21.63 -3.83 -10.18
C ASN A 212 -20.42 -3.03 -9.65
N ALA A 213 -19.84 -2.16 -10.49
CA ALA A 213 -18.73 -1.28 -10.13
C ALA A 213 -19.09 -0.27 -9.02
N PHE A 214 -20.31 0.28 -9.00
CA PHE A 214 -20.71 1.28 -7.99
C PHE A 214 -21.35 0.64 -6.75
N LYS A 215 -21.96 -0.54 -6.89
CA LYS A 215 -22.42 -1.36 -5.75
C LYS A 215 -21.28 -1.62 -4.77
N GLY A 216 -20.06 -1.85 -5.28
CA GLY A 216 -18.86 -2.01 -4.45
C GLY A 216 -18.63 -0.85 -3.46
N TRP A 217 -18.88 0.39 -3.87
CA TRP A 217 -18.65 1.59 -3.05
C TRP A 217 -19.86 1.96 -2.17
N THR A 218 -21.07 1.68 -2.63
CA THR A 218 -22.31 2.14 -1.97
C THR A 218 -23.01 1.09 -1.13
N SER A 219 -22.83 -0.20 -1.43
CA SER A 219 -23.58 -1.29 -0.80
C SER A 219 -22.71 -2.29 -0.03
N THR A 220 -21.39 -2.24 -0.16
CA THR A 220 -20.50 -3.19 0.53
C THR A 220 -20.26 -2.83 1.99
N TYR A 221 -20.13 -1.53 2.31
CA TYR A 221 -19.85 -1.07 3.67
C TYR A 221 -20.53 0.26 3.94
N ASP A 222 -21.40 0.28 4.95
CA ASP A 222 -21.95 1.48 5.57
C ASP A 222 -21.57 1.47 7.05
N ALA A 223 -20.80 2.46 7.47
CA ALA A 223 -20.35 2.58 8.86
C ALA A 223 -21.50 2.71 9.85
N SER A 224 -22.58 3.42 9.48
CA SER A 224 -23.75 3.61 10.35
C SER A 224 -24.50 2.29 10.53
N ALA A 225 -24.65 1.51 9.45
CA ALA A 225 -25.25 0.18 9.49
C ALA A 225 -24.39 -0.80 10.32
N ASP A 226 -23.06 -0.77 10.17
CA ASP A 226 -22.16 -1.62 10.99
C ASP A 226 -22.19 -1.22 12.48
N TYR A 227 -22.28 0.08 12.78
CA TYR A 227 -22.46 0.55 14.15
C TYR A 227 -23.83 0.16 14.74
N GLN A 228 -24.89 0.21 13.95
CA GLN A 228 -26.19 -0.31 14.34
C GLN A 228 -26.15 -1.81 14.61
N ARG A 229 -25.50 -2.59 13.74
CA ARG A 229 -25.29 -4.04 13.90
C ARG A 229 -24.57 -4.38 15.21
N MET A 230 -23.63 -3.53 15.65
CA MET A 230 -22.93 -3.68 16.93
C MET A 230 -23.69 -3.09 18.15
N GLY A 231 -24.90 -2.57 17.94
CA GLY A 231 -25.73 -1.98 18.99
C GLY A 231 -25.22 -0.65 19.53
N LEU A 232 -24.35 0.06 18.79
CA LEU A 232 -23.70 1.28 19.25
C LEU A 232 -24.61 2.51 19.19
N LEU A 233 -25.67 2.45 18.39
CA LEU A 233 -26.69 3.49 18.29
C LEU A 233 -27.74 3.41 19.42
N ASN A 234 -27.67 2.39 20.27
CA ASN A 234 -28.53 2.30 21.45
C ASN A 234 -28.14 3.40 22.46
N PRO A 235 -29.08 4.25 22.94
CA PRO A 235 -28.81 5.25 23.97
C PRO A 235 -28.20 4.68 25.26
N LEU A 236 -28.55 3.44 25.60
CA LEU A 236 -28.04 2.70 26.77
C LEU A 236 -26.65 2.08 26.56
N SER A 237 -26.10 2.15 25.36
CA SER A 237 -24.73 1.68 25.10
C SER A 237 -23.73 2.42 26.01
N HIS A 238 -22.66 1.77 26.44
CA HIS A 238 -21.52 2.45 27.07
C HIS A 238 -20.61 3.15 26.04
N TRP A 239 -20.91 3.04 24.74
CA TRP A 239 -20.12 3.56 23.62
C TRP A 239 -20.92 4.52 22.75
N ARG A 240 -20.35 5.67 22.39
CA ARG A 240 -20.99 6.67 21.52
C ARG A 240 -20.20 6.87 20.23
N VAL A 241 -20.90 7.29 19.18
CA VAL A 241 -20.28 7.78 17.95
C VAL A 241 -19.93 9.26 18.14
N SER A 242 -18.68 9.62 17.88
CA SER A 242 -18.15 10.98 17.87
C SER A 242 -17.91 11.43 16.44
N GLU A 243 -18.33 12.65 16.13
CA GLU A 243 -18.15 13.29 14.82
C GLU A 243 -16.95 14.24 14.81
N GLN A 244 -16.12 14.25 15.85
CA GLN A 244 -14.95 15.13 15.97
C GLN A 244 -13.88 14.89 14.90
N ASN A 245 -13.96 13.78 14.15
CA ASN A 245 -13.09 13.51 13.01
C ASN A 245 -13.81 13.61 11.66
N ALA A 246 -15.00 14.22 11.58
CA ALA A 246 -15.79 14.31 10.34
C ALA A 246 -14.96 14.89 9.18
N ASP A 247 -14.17 15.93 9.46
CA ASP A 247 -13.29 16.61 8.51
C ASP A 247 -11.82 16.15 8.62
N TYR A 248 -11.57 15.01 9.26
CA TYR A 248 -10.25 14.40 9.42
C TYR A 248 -9.20 15.24 10.18
N GLN A 249 -9.65 16.27 10.91
CA GLN A 249 -8.76 17.20 11.64
C GLN A 249 -8.19 16.60 12.93
N LEU A 250 -8.97 15.78 13.65
CA LEU A 250 -8.50 15.10 14.85
C LEU A 250 -7.40 14.08 14.48
N CYS A 251 -7.65 13.24 13.46
CA CYS A 251 -6.70 12.29 12.91
C CYS A 251 -6.93 12.07 11.41
N GLY A 252 -6.01 12.58 10.59
CA GLY A 252 -6.05 12.52 9.11
C GLY A 252 -6.02 11.12 8.48
N THR A 253 -5.92 10.08 9.31
CA THR A 253 -5.72 8.70 8.85
C THR A 253 -6.67 7.71 9.54
N TYR A 254 -7.67 8.23 10.25
CA TYR A 254 -8.79 7.50 10.81
C TYR A 254 -10.08 7.78 10.01
N PRO A 255 -11.14 6.97 10.16
CA PRO A 255 -12.43 7.24 9.55
C PRO A 255 -13.06 8.52 10.12
N ALA A 256 -14.04 9.07 9.38
CA ALA A 256 -14.73 10.31 9.74
C ALA A 256 -15.50 10.19 11.07
N LYS A 257 -16.15 9.04 11.29
CA LYS A 257 -16.86 8.72 12.53
C LYS A 257 -15.98 7.85 13.41
N LEU A 258 -15.84 8.21 14.68
CA LEU A 258 -15.08 7.46 15.68
C LEU A 258 -16.00 6.95 16.77
N VAL A 259 -15.73 5.77 17.32
CA VAL A 259 -16.52 5.23 18.43
C VAL A 259 -15.67 5.20 19.69
N VAL A 260 -16.15 5.87 20.74
CA VAL A 260 -15.44 6.12 22.00
C VAL A 260 -16.38 5.86 23.20
N PRO A 261 -15.87 5.68 24.42
CA PRO A 261 -16.72 5.54 25.60
C PRO A 261 -17.64 6.76 25.77
N ARG A 262 -18.90 6.51 26.16
CA ARG A 262 -19.93 7.55 26.31
C ARG A 262 -19.56 8.60 27.36
N SER A 263 -18.86 8.19 28.40
CA SER A 263 -18.40 9.03 29.51
C SER A 263 -17.30 10.02 29.11
N VAL A 264 -16.59 9.77 28.01
CA VAL A 264 -15.48 10.63 27.55
C VAL A 264 -16.05 11.82 26.76
N LYS A 265 -15.65 13.02 27.16
CA LYS A 265 -16.00 14.28 26.47
C LYS A 265 -15.11 14.51 25.26
N ASP A 266 -15.62 15.25 24.27
CA ASP A 266 -14.87 15.52 23.04
C ASP A 266 -13.59 16.36 23.29
N ASP A 267 -13.58 17.27 24.26
CA ASP A 267 -12.37 18.03 24.63
C ASP A 267 -11.25 17.13 25.18
N ASP A 268 -11.61 16.13 25.99
CA ASP A 268 -10.66 15.17 26.54
C ASP A 268 -10.17 14.23 25.44
N LEU A 269 -11.03 13.86 24.49
CA LEU A 269 -10.65 13.10 23.30
C LEU A 269 -9.59 13.82 22.47
N HIS A 270 -9.73 15.14 22.27
CA HIS A 270 -8.72 15.95 21.56
C HIS A 270 -7.37 15.94 22.27
N LYS A 271 -7.36 16.10 23.59
CA LYS A 271 -6.14 16.09 24.41
C LYS A 271 -5.47 14.71 24.42
N ALA A 272 -6.26 13.63 24.57
CA ALA A 272 -5.75 12.26 24.49
C ALA A 272 -5.14 11.96 23.11
N ALA A 273 -5.78 12.44 22.03
CA ALA A 273 -5.26 12.27 20.68
C ALA A 273 -3.86 12.90 20.51
N GLN A 274 -3.58 14.05 21.12
CA GLN A 274 -2.24 14.67 21.07
C GLN A 274 -1.15 13.80 21.68
N PHE A 275 -1.51 12.94 22.64
CA PHE A 275 -0.59 12.02 23.30
C PHE A 275 -0.38 10.71 22.53
N ARG A 276 -1.07 10.49 21.41
CA ARG A 276 -0.97 9.26 20.61
C ARG A 276 -0.24 9.54 19.28
N SER A 277 0.68 8.66 18.90
CA SER A 277 1.47 8.79 17.67
C SER A 277 0.58 8.96 16.42
N GLY A 278 0.70 10.09 15.72
CA GLY A 278 -0.16 10.40 14.56
C GLY A 278 -1.63 10.67 14.92
N ARG A 279 -1.90 10.99 16.19
CA ARG A 279 -3.23 11.26 16.75
C ARG A 279 -4.22 10.11 16.65
N ARG A 280 -3.73 8.88 16.51
CA ARG A 280 -4.55 7.66 16.42
C ARG A 280 -4.99 7.21 17.83
N VAL A 281 -5.91 7.97 18.37
CA VAL A 281 -6.50 7.80 19.70
C VAL A 281 -7.22 6.44 19.83
N PRO A 282 -7.28 5.81 21.02
CA PRO A 282 -8.07 4.60 21.24
C PRO A 282 -9.53 4.74 20.80
N VAL A 283 -9.93 3.90 19.84
CA VAL A 283 -11.30 3.82 19.30
C VAL A 283 -11.77 2.37 19.17
N LEU A 284 -13.07 2.16 19.35
CA LEU A 284 -13.69 0.84 19.22
C LEU A 284 -13.62 0.33 17.78
N CYS A 285 -13.28 -0.94 17.62
CA CYS A 285 -13.34 -1.69 16.36
C CYS A 285 -14.46 -2.72 16.36
N TRP A 286 -14.68 -3.35 17.50
CA TRP A 286 -15.66 -4.42 17.64
C TRP A 286 -16.15 -4.49 19.08
N LYS A 287 -17.43 -4.81 19.25
CA LYS A 287 -18.05 -5.03 20.57
C LYS A 287 -18.83 -6.34 20.53
N ASP A 288 -18.74 -7.07 21.63
CA ASP A 288 -19.49 -8.29 21.86
C ASP A 288 -21.01 -8.03 21.79
N PRO A 289 -21.79 -8.90 21.13
CA PRO A 289 -23.25 -8.72 21.02
C PRO A 289 -23.96 -8.65 22.36
N PHE A 290 -23.44 -9.33 23.40
CA PHE A 290 -23.98 -9.28 24.76
C PHE A 290 -23.46 -8.08 25.56
N GLY A 291 -22.67 -7.22 24.92
CA GLY A 291 -22.26 -5.92 25.44
C GLY A 291 -21.15 -5.94 26.48
N VAL A 292 -20.45 -7.06 26.63
CA VAL A 292 -19.45 -7.25 27.68
C VAL A 292 -18.06 -6.80 27.26
N ALA A 293 -17.47 -7.51 26.30
CA ALA A 293 -16.09 -7.29 25.88
C ALA A 293 -16.01 -6.42 24.61
N SER A 294 -14.92 -5.67 24.49
CA SER A 294 -14.64 -4.82 23.33
C SER A 294 -13.23 -4.99 22.80
N ILE A 295 -13.05 -4.82 21.48
CA ILE A 295 -11.74 -4.60 20.86
C ILE A 295 -11.65 -3.13 20.47
N SER A 296 -10.65 -2.46 21.01
CA SER A 296 -10.24 -1.11 20.61
C SER A 296 -8.88 -1.16 19.91
N ARG A 297 -8.60 -0.17 19.06
CA ARG A 297 -7.29 0.03 18.43
C ARG A 297 -6.76 1.43 18.67
N SER A 298 -5.44 1.57 18.68
CA SER A 298 -4.76 2.87 18.73
C SER A 298 -3.35 2.78 18.11
N SER A 299 -2.62 3.89 18.12
CA SER A 299 -1.15 3.88 18.05
C SER A 299 -0.53 3.87 19.45
N GLN A 300 0.78 3.64 19.54
CA GLN A 300 1.55 3.84 20.77
C GLN A 300 1.37 5.26 21.39
N PRO A 301 1.49 5.37 22.72
CA PRO A 301 1.52 6.64 23.42
C PRO A 301 2.88 7.37 23.31
N CYS A 302 2.86 8.70 23.45
CA CYS A 302 4.00 9.62 23.37
C CYS A 302 4.70 9.82 24.73
N VAL A 303 5.02 8.70 25.41
CA VAL A 303 5.57 8.69 26.78
C VAL A 303 7.02 9.23 26.82
N GLY A 304 7.84 8.84 25.86
CA GLY A 304 9.26 9.18 25.78
C GLY A 304 10.10 8.63 26.94
N VAL A 305 11.39 8.97 26.91
CA VAL A 305 12.33 8.65 28.00
C VAL A 305 11.98 9.37 29.31
N SER A 306 11.36 10.55 29.21
CA SER A 306 10.93 11.37 30.35
C SER A 306 9.67 10.84 31.03
N LYS A 307 9.09 9.73 30.57
CA LYS A 307 7.88 9.12 31.12
C LYS A 307 6.71 10.11 31.23
N MET A 308 6.52 10.91 30.18
CA MET A 308 5.41 11.85 30.05
C MET A 308 4.08 11.12 30.26
N ARG A 309 3.13 11.85 30.84
CA ARG A 309 1.79 11.37 31.16
C ARG A 309 0.75 12.21 30.46
N SER A 310 -0.41 11.62 30.22
CA SER A 310 -1.60 12.33 29.77
C SER A 310 -2.77 11.86 30.65
N PRO A 311 -3.25 12.71 31.57
CA PRO A 311 -4.43 12.38 32.37
C PRO A 311 -5.64 12.04 31.49
N GLN A 312 -5.75 12.66 30.30
CA GLN A 312 -6.84 12.39 29.37
C GLN A 312 -6.69 11.04 28.66
N ASP A 313 -5.48 10.60 28.30
CA ASP A 313 -5.26 9.25 27.75
C ASP A 313 -5.46 8.17 28.82
N GLU A 314 -4.97 8.42 30.04
CA GLU A 314 -5.17 7.53 31.20
C GLU A 314 -6.67 7.38 31.51
N ALA A 315 -7.41 8.50 31.60
CA ALA A 315 -8.86 8.48 31.81
C ALA A 315 -9.63 7.84 30.66
N LEU A 316 -9.18 8.02 29.40
CA LEU A 316 -9.78 7.35 28.25
C LEU A 316 -9.61 5.83 28.33
N LEU A 317 -8.41 5.33 28.69
CA LEU A 317 -8.18 3.90 28.85
C LEU A 317 -8.98 3.31 30.02
N GLN A 318 -9.09 4.06 31.12
CA GLN A 318 -9.97 3.66 32.23
C GLN A 318 -11.44 3.61 31.78
N ALA A 319 -11.92 4.62 31.06
CA ALA A 319 -13.29 4.65 30.55
C ALA A 319 -13.59 3.51 29.57
N ILE A 320 -12.58 3.04 28.80
CA ILE A 320 -12.71 1.82 27.97
C ILE A 320 -12.88 0.60 28.86
N ALA A 321 -12.08 0.48 29.92
CA ALA A 321 -12.15 -0.62 30.87
C ALA A 321 -13.54 -0.66 31.56
N ASP A 322 -14.05 0.51 31.97
CA ASP A 322 -15.34 0.68 32.64
C ASP A 322 -16.55 0.37 31.74
N THR A 323 -16.36 0.25 30.42
CA THR A 323 -17.46 -0.21 29.54
C THR A 323 -17.78 -1.69 29.71
N ASN A 324 -16.93 -2.43 30.44
CA ASN A 324 -17.09 -3.85 30.70
C ASN A 324 -17.35 -4.09 32.20
N PRO A 325 -18.62 -4.28 32.61
CA PRO A 325 -18.98 -4.43 34.02
C PRO A 325 -18.56 -5.78 34.63
N PHE A 326 -18.12 -6.75 33.82
CA PHE A 326 -17.73 -8.08 34.29
C PHE A 326 -16.21 -8.22 34.49
N ASN A 327 -15.43 -7.39 33.79
CA ASN A 327 -13.98 -7.40 33.86
C ASN A 327 -13.45 -5.98 33.59
N GLU A 328 -13.27 -5.24 34.68
CA GLU A 328 -12.76 -3.86 34.68
C GLU A 328 -11.26 -3.77 34.31
N ARG A 329 -10.59 -4.90 34.04
CA ARG A 329 -9.16 -4.91 33.68
C ARG A 329 -8.95 -4.94 32.16
N LEU A 330 -8.61 -3.78 31.59
CA LEU A 330 -8.29 -3.65 30.17
C LEU A 330 -6.97 -4.36 29.82
N GLN A 331 -7.02 -5.29 28.86
CA GLN A 331 -5.82 -5.93 28.31
C GLN A 331 -5.22 -5.04 27.21
N ILE A 332 -3.97 -4.60 27.37
CA ILE A 332 -3.25 -3.85 26.34
C ILE A 332 -2.30 -4.80 25.63
N ILE A 333 -2.45 -4.88 24.31
CA ILE A 333 -1.72 -5.78 23.43
C ILE A 333 -0.82 -4.94 22.54
N ASP A 334 0.44 -4.77 22.96
CA ASP A 334 1.46 -4.18 22.11
C ASP A 334 2.00 -5.27 21.19
N CYS A 335 1.75 -5.11 19.89
CA CYS A 335 2.13 -6.11 18.91
C CYS A 335 3.65 -6.29 18.81
N ARG A 336 4.44 -5.31 19.25
CA ARG A 336 5.89 -5.26 19.01
C ARG A 336 6.68 -6.20 19.93
N PRO A 337 7.92 -6.53 19.57
CA PRO A 337 8.92 -6.97 20.55
C PRO A 337 9.18 -5.85 21.54
N ARG A 338 9.39 -6.21 22.81
CA ARG A 338 9.67 -5.25 23.88
C ARG A 338 10.82 -4.31 23.55
N VAL A 339 11.92 -4.84 23.00
CA VAL A 339 13.09 -4.04 22.58
C VAL A 339 12.71 -2.97 21.56
N ASN A 340 11.81 -3.27 20.61
CA ASN A 340 11.34 -2.29 19.64
C ASN A 340 10.47 -1.22 20.30
N ALA A 341 9.69 -1.56 21.33
CA ALA A 341 8.92 -0.59 22.11
C ALA A 341 9.83 0.36 22.89
N GLU A 342 10.89 -0.16 23.51
CA GLU A 342 11.92 0.63 24.21
C GLU A 342 12.69 1.55 23.25
N LEU A 343 13.05 1.08 22.06
CA LEU A 343 13.65 1.92 21.00
C LEU A 343 12.71 3.03 20.52
N ASN A 344 11.39 2.81 20.55
CA ASN A 344 10.42 3.87 20.27
C ASN A 344 10.28 4.85 21.44
N ALA A 345 10.40 4.38 22.69
CA ALA A 345 10.44 5.25 23.86
C ALA A 345 11.63 6.21 23.81
N ALA A 346 12.80 5.73 23.37
CA ALA A 346 13.97 6.57 23.09
C ALA A 346 13.71 7.67 22.04
N LYS A 347 12.70 7.49 21.17
CA LYS A 347 12.28 8.46 20.14
C LYS A 347 11.07 9.32 20.57
N GLY A 348 10.76 9.39 21.86
CA GLY A 348 9.65 10.18 22.38
C GLY A 348 8.28 9.48 22.36
N LYS A 349 8.23 8.18 22.06
CA LYS A 349 7.00 7.38 22.03
C LYS A 349 6.98 6.35 23.16
N GLY A 350 6.64 5.08 22.94
CA GLY A 350 6.79 4.05 23.97
C GLY A 350 5.54 3.21 24.17
N TYR A 351 5.20 2.94 25.42
CA TYR A 351 4.13 2.02 25.80
C TYR A 351 3.57 2.39 27.19
N GLU A 352 2.41 1.86 27.50
CA GLU A 352 1.65 2.11 28.72
C GLU A 352 2.35 1.45 29.94
N HIS A 353 2.90 2.26 30.84
CA HIS A 353 3.53 1.77 32.06
C HIS A 353 2.46 1.48 33.14
N GLN A 354 2.51 0.28 33.74
CA GLN A 354 1.51 -0.20 34.70
C GLN A 354 1.27 0.73 35.91
N ALA A 355 2.27 1.52 36.31
CA ALA A 355 2.14 2.46 37.43
C ALA A 355 1.28 3.69 37.10
N GLN A 356 1.10 4.01 35.81
CA GLN A 356 0.33 5.14 35.31
C GLN A 356 -1.05 4.71 34.80
N TYR A 357 -1.11 3.55 34.16
CA TYR A 357 -2.35 2.99 33.61
C TYR A 357 -2.92 1.95 34.58
N ILE A 358 -3.66 2.45 35.58
CA ILE A 358 -4.36 1.64 36.58
C ILE A 358 -5.36 0.72 35.87
N ASN A 359 -5.65 -0.45 36.45
CA ASN A 359 -6.60 -1.43 35.89
C ASN A 359 -6.30 -1.89 34.46
N THR A 360 -5.03 -1.83 34.04
CA THR A 360 -4.60 -2.38 32.75
C THR A 360 -3.67 -3.58 32.90
N LYS A 361 -3.44 -4.33 31.83
CA LYS A 361 -2.37 -5.33 31.73
C LYS A 361 -1.72 -5.25 30.36
N LEU A 362 -0.47 -4.80 30.31
CA LEU A 362 0.30 -4.76 29.07
C LEU A 362 0.96 -6.10 28.77
N SER A 363 0.82 -6.59 27.54
CA SER A 363 1.49 -7.77 27.01
C SER A 363 2.13 -7.49 25.65
N PHE A 364 3.37 -7.94 25.44
CA PHE A 364 4.10 -7.80 24.17
C PHE A 364 3.99 -9.07 23.33
N MET A 365 3.62 -8.93 22.06
CA MET A 365 3.38 -10.07 21.17
C MET A 365 4.55 -10.42 20.24
N SER A 366 5.61 -9.61 20.25
CA SER A 366 6.85 -9.90 19.54
C SER A 366 6.71 -10.10 18.02
N ILE A 367 5.78 -9.36 17.40
CA ILE A 367 5.60 -9.27 15.94
C ILE A 367 6.52 -8.17 15.39
N GLU A 368 7.48 -8.58 14.57
CA GLU A 368 8.52 -7.72 14.05
C GLU A 368 7.99 -6.66 13.06
N ASN A 369 8.81 -5.64 12.84
CA ASN A 369 8.42 -4.53 11.97
C ASN A 369 8.43 -4.91 10.48
N ILE A 370 7.91 -4.01 9.65
CA ILE A 370 7.79 -4.20 8.20
C ILE A 370 9.12 -4.47 7.48
N HIS A 371 10.27 -4.08 8.04
CA HIS A 371 11.58 -4.32 7.43
C HIS A 371 11.99 -5.78 7.59
N VAL A 372 11.76 -6.34 8.79
CA VAL A 372 11.97 -7.77 9.05
C VAL A 372 11.03 -8.61 8.18
N MET A 373 9.74 -8.28 8.14
CA MET A 373 8.77 -8.99 7.29
C MET A 373 9.15 -8.96 5.81
N ARG A 374 9.64 -7.82 5.30
CA ARG A 374 10.11 -7.67 3.92
C ARG A 374 11.35 -8.51 3.64
N ALA A 375 12.31 -8.56 4.58
CA ALA A 375 13.50 -9.39 4.46
C ALA A 375 13.15 -10.89 4.47
N SER A 376 12.27 -11.29 5.39
CA SER A 376 11.76 -12.67 5.50
C SER A 376 11.07 -13.12 4.21
N LEU A 377 10.13 -12.32 3.68
CA LEU A 377 9.46 -12.63 2.41
C LEU A 377 10.46 -12.75 1.26
N LYS A 378 11.45 -11.85 1.19
CA LYS A 378 12.48 -11.90 0.15
C LYS A 378 13.28 -13.21 0.22
N THR A 379 13.64 -13.67 1.42
CA THR A 379 14.35 -14.93 1.60
C THR A 379 13.46 -16.13 1.22
N PHE A 380 12.19 -16.12 1.65
CA PHE A 380 11.22 -17.15 1.28
C PHE A 380 11.04 -17.27 -0.23
N LEU A 381 10.85 -16.15 -0.94
CA LEU A 381 10.66 -16.15 -2.39
C LEU A 381 11.87 -16.70 -3.17
N LYS A 382 13.10 -16.51 -2.67
CA LYS A 382 14.31 -17.09 -3.29
C LYS A 382 14.29 -18.62 -3.28
N LEU A 383 13.58 -19.26 -2.34
CA LEU A 383 13.43 -20.72 -2.31
C LEU A 383 12.59 -21.23 -3.47
N LEU A 384 11.74 -20.37 -4.04
CA LEU A 384 10.86 -20.68 -5.16
C LEU A 384 11.53 -20.45 -6.52
N GLU A 385 12.81 -20.07 -6.55
CA GLU A 385 13.56 -19.89 -7.80
C GLU A 385 13.94 -21.27 -8.41
N PRO A 386 13.89 -21.43 -9.74
CA PRO A 386 14.21 -22.71 -10.38
C PRO A 386 15.70 -23.11 -10.31
N LYS A 387 16.58 -22.27 -9.77
CA LYS A 387 17.97 -22.65 -9.45
C LYS A 387 18.08 -23.35 -8.09
N THR A 388 17.13 -23.10 -7.20
CA THR A 388 17.02 -23.70 -5.87
C THR A 388 16.05 -24.87 -5.85
N LEU A 389 15.22 -25.06 -6.87
CA LEU A 389 14.54 -26.33 -7.15
C LEU A 389 15.35 -27.01 -8.24
N ASN A 390 16.11 -28.06 -7.94
CA ASN A 390 17.01 -28.69 -8.91
C ASN A 390 16.26 -29.00 -10.22
N ALA A 391 16.51 -28.22 -11.27
CA ALA A 391 16.34 -28.71 -12.64
C ALA A 391 17.52 -29.66 -12.92
N SER A 392 17.51 -30.83 -12.28
CA SER A 392 18.37 -31.93 -12.69
C SER A 392 18.03 -32.27 -14.14
N LYS A 393 19.06 -32.66 -14.91
CA LYS A 393 18.94 -33.21 -16.28
C LYS A 393 18.08 -34.48 -16.36
N THR A 394 17.47 -34.93 -15.25
CA THR A 394 16.64 -36.13 -15.12
C THR A 394 15.14 -35.84 -15.01
N GLY A 395 14.70 -34.58 -15.04
CA GLY A 395 13.25 -34.26 -14.97
C GLY A 395 12.63 -34.42 -13.59
N GLU A 396 13.42 -34.67 -12.54
CA GLU A 396 12.95 -34.72 -11.16
C GLU A 396 13.11 -33.36 -10.47
N LEU A 397 12.01 -32.87 -9.94
CA LEU A 397 11.79 -31.49 -9.53
C LEU A 397 12.03 -31.27 -8.03
N TYR A 398 13.11 -31.83 -7.45
CA TYR A 398 13.29 -31.77 -5.99
C TYR A 398 14.73 -31.40 -5.58
N LYS A 399 14.83 -30.39 -4.70
CA LYS A 399 15.94 -30.29 -3.74
C LYS A 399 15.87 -31.53 -2.85
N GLU A 400 16.99 -32.07 -2.37
CA GLU A 400 16.95 -33.02 -1.25
C GLU A 400 16.06 -32.40 -0.15
N GLU A 401 14.98 -33.10 0.24
CA GLU A 401 13.87 -32.55 1.06
C GLU A 401 14.38 -31.85 2.33
N ASP A 402 15.44 -32.40 2.92
CA ASP A 402 16.09 -31.88 4.13
C ASP A 402 16.68 -30.47 3.95
N SER A 403 17.18 -30.14 2.77
CA SER A 403 17.75 -28.81 2.48
C SER A 403 16.67 -27.74 2.31
N PHE A 404 15.50 -28.10 1.77
CA PHE A 404 14.40 -27.16 1.54
C PHE A 404 13.75 -26.74 2.86
N LEU A 405 13.43 -27.71 3.74
CA LEU A 405 12.81 -27.42 5.03
C LEU A 405 13.73 -26.57 5.92
N SER A 406 15.04 -26.87 5.90
CA SER A 406 16.04 -26.05 6.60
C SER A 406 16.07 -24.62 6.07
N ASP A 407 16.06 -24.43 4.75
CA ASP A 407 16.09 -23.09 4.16
C ASP A 407 14.76 -22.33 4.34
N LEU A 408 13.62 -23.04 4.37
CA LEU A 408 12.31 -22.49 4.72
C LEU A 408 12.30 -21.96 6.15
N ASP A 409 12.82 -22.75 7.10
CA ASP A 409 12.93 -22.32 8.49
C ASP A 409 13.83 -21.08 8.63
N LYS A 410 15.00 -21.06 7.97
CA LYS A 410 15.90 -19.89 7.91
C LYS A 410 15.25 -18.64 7.32
N SER A 411 14.21 -18.77 6.49
CA SER A 411 13.48 -17.60 5.97
C SER A 411 12.70 -16.86 7.05
N GLY A 412 12.35 -17.54 8.15
CA GLY A 412 11.51 -17.02 9.23
C GLY A 412 10.04 -16.77 8.84
N TRP A 413 9.66 -16.99 7.58
CA TRP A 413 8.36 -16.55 7.05
C TRP A 413 7.19 -17.25 7.77
N MET A 414 7.26 -18.57 7.89
CA MET A 414 6.26 -19.36 8.61
C MET A 414 6.25 -19.03 10.11
N GLY A 415 7.42 -18.72 10.69
CA GLY A 415 7.53 -18.26 12.07
C GLY A 415 6.78 -16.95 12.32
N HIS A 416 6.91 -15.96 11.43
CA HIS A 416 6.18 -14.69 11.56
C HIS A 416 4.66 -14.88 11.37
N ILE A 417 4.22 -15.71 10.41
CA ILE A 417 2.80 -16.04 10.23
C ILE A 417 2.24 -16.68 11.51
N LEU A 418 2.95 -17.66 12.07
CA LEU A 418 2.56 -18.34 13.29
C LEU A 418 2.44 -17.36 14.48
N LYS A 419 3.34 -16.38 14.61
CA LYS A 419 3.24 -15.33 15.64
C LYS A 419 1.94 -14.54 15.49
N ILE A 420 1.61 -14.07 14.28
CA ILE A 420 0.38 -13.30 14.02
C ILE A 420 -0.86 -14.12 14.39
N ILE A 421 -0.91 -15.39 13.98
CA ILE A 421 -2.03 -16.29 14.29
C ILE A 421 -2.14 -16.55 15.80
N ARG A 422 -1.03 -16.83 16.49
CA ARG A 422 -1.01 -17.02 17.95
C ARG A 422 -1.45 -15.78 18.71
N THR A 423 -1.05 -14.59 18.28
CA THR A 423 -1.52 -13.32 18.85
C THR A 423 -3.02 -13.17 18.66
N THR A 424 -3.52 -13.46 17.46
CA THR A 424 -4.96 -13.39 17.16
C THR A 424 -5.75 -14.36 18.05
N ALA A 425 -5.31 -15.62 18.15
CA ALA A 425 -5.92 -16.63 19.00
C ALA A 425 -5.91 -16.21 20.50
N THR A 426 -4.82 -15.57 20.95
CA THR A 426 -4.71 -15.03 22.32
C THR A 426 -5.76 -13.94 22.57
N VAL A 427 -5.89 -12.97 21.64
CA VAL A 427 -6.91 -11.91 21.75
C VAL A 427 -8.32 -12.50 21.72
N VAL A 428 -8.59 -13.45 20.83
CA VAL A 428 -9.88 -14.15 20.77
C VAL A 428 -10.19 -14.87 22.08
N LYS A 429 -9.21 -15.54 22.69
CA LYS A 429 -9.39 -16.18 24.01
C LYS A 429 -9.70 -15.16 25.11
N MET A 430 -8.99 -14.03 25.16
CA MET A 430 -9.25 -12.95 26.13
C MET A 430 -10.70 -12.45 26.05
N ILE A 431 -11.24 -12.35 24.84
CA ILE A 431 -12.61 -11.88 24.63
C ILE A 431 -13.63 -12.97 24.95
N SER A 432 -13.46 -14.16 24.39
CA SER A 432 -14.47 -15.23 24.42
C SER A 432 -14.52 -15.99 25.75
N VAL A 433 -13.36 -16.19 26.40
CA VAL A 433 -13.22 -16.95 27.63
C VAL A 433 -13.09 -16.02 28.82
N ASP A 434 -12.12 -15.10 28.78
CA ASP A 434 -11.82 -14.24 29.93
C ASP A 434 -12.78 -13.03 30.03
N ARG A 435 -13.67 -12.88 29.04
CA ARG A 435 -14.64 -11.78 28.90
C ARG A 435 -13.99 -10.40 29.06
N ALA A 436 -12.72 -10.28 28.68
CA ALA A 436 -11.93 -9.08 28.87
C ALA A 436 -12.02 -8.14 27.66
N SER A 437 -12.04 -6.84 27.93
CA SER A 437 -11.84 -5.83 26.89
C SER A 437 -10.36 -5.71 26.54
N VAL A 438 -10.07 -5.45 25.27
CA VAL A 438 -8.72 -5.47 24.69
C VAL A 438 -8.45 -4.19 23.90
N LEU A 439 -7.32 -3.54 24.17
CA LEU A 439 -6.74 -2.49 23.34
C LEU A 439 -5.55 -3.05 22.57
N VAL A 440 -5.61 -3.05 21.25
CA VAL A 440 -4.51 -3.50 20.38
C VAL A 440 -3.81 -2.30 19.76
N HIS A 441 -2.48 -2.22 19.90
CA HIS A 441 -1.69 -1.20 19.22
C HIS A 441 -0.30 -1.71 18.81
N CYS A 442 0.38 -0.88 18.04
CA CYS A 442 1.80 -1.02 17.71
C CYS A 442 2.46 0.36 17.67
N SER A 443 3.42 0.60 16.77
CA SER A 443 4.16 1.88 16.66
C SER A 443 3.34 3.05 16.10
#